data_AF-A0A087TXB7-F1
#
_entry.id   AF-A0A087TXB7-F1
#
_cell.length_a   1.000
_cell.length_b   1.000
_cell.length_c   1.000
_cell.angle_alpha   90.00
_cell.angle_beta   90.00
_cell.angle_gamma   90.00
#
_symmetry.space_group_name_H-M   'P 1'
#
loop_
_entity.id
_entity.type
_entity.pdbx_description
1 polymer ?
#
loop_
_entity_poly.entity_id
_entity_poly.type
_entity_poly.pdbx_seq_one_letter_code
_entity_poly.pdbx_strand_id
1 'polypeptide(L)' 'MLIFPFHWQCPYIPLCPLGLSDVLCAPVPFLVGVDSRYFDLFDPPHDVTCVDLDTNSIFISEEKRGLNVKLF' A
#
# COMPACT_ATOMS: atom_id res chain seq x y z
N MET A 1 8.65 0.65 -16.72
CA MET A 1 7.55 1.61 -16.97
C MET A 1 6.26 0.83 -17.12
N LEU A 2 5.45 0.71 -16.05
CA LEU A 2 4.21 -0.08 -16.10
C LEU A 2 2.95 0.75 -16.39
N ILE A 3 2.99 2.07 -16.13
CA ILE A 3 1.81 2.96 -16.29
C ILE A 3 1.93 3.96 -17.44
N PHE A 4 2.99 3.92 -18.25
CA PHE A 4 3.17 4.81 -19.39
C PHE A 4 2.03 4.66 -20.42
N PRO A 5 1.54 5.75 -21.05
CA PRO A 5 1.99 7.15 -20.97
C PRO A 5 1.39 7.95 -19.80
N PHE A 6 0.67 7.28 -18.90
CA PHE A 6 0.08 7.90 -17.73
C PHE A 6 1.08 8.05 -16.58
N HIS A 7 0.72 8.91 -15.64
CA HIS A 7 1.48 9.20 -14.43
C HIS A 7 0.57 9.03 -13.22
N TRP A 8 1.09 8.45 -12.16
CA TRP A 8 0.40 8.43 -10.87
C TRP A 8 0.17 9.87 -10.39
N GLN A 9 -1.07 10.21 -10.05
CA GLN A 9 -1.46 11.57 -9.67
C GLN A 9 -1.60 11.77 -8.17
N CYS A 10 -1.59 10.68 -7.41
CA CYS A 10 -1.79 10.73 -5.96
C CYS A 10 -0.44 10.75 -5.22
N PRO A 11 -0.42 10.91 -3.89
CA PRO A 11 0.82 10.83 -3.12
C PRO A 11 1.61 9.55 -3.44
N TYR A 12 2.88 9.74 -3.75
CA TYR A 12 3.85 8.67 -3.96
C TYR A 12 5.06 8.93 -3.08
N ILE A 13 5.25 8.08 -2.07
CA ILE A 13 6.37 8.15 -1.14
C ILE A 13 7.16 6.84 -1.31
N PRO A 14 8.26 6.82 -2.09
CA PRO A 14 9.02 5.60 -2.34
C PRO A 14 9.51 4.91 -1.07
N LEU A 15 9.84 5.70 -0.04
CA LEU A 15 10.23 5.21 1.28
C LEU A 15 9.80 6.22 2.36
N CYS A 16 8.85 5.83 3.20
CA CYS A 16 8.34 6.63 4.30
C CYS A 16 9.09 6.27 5.60
N PRO A 17 9.61 7.26 6.34
CA PRO A 17 10.14 7.04 7.68
C PRO A 17 9.04 6.50 8.62
N LEU A 18 9.40 5.55 9.51
CA LEU A 18 8.44 4.96 10.45
C LEU A 18 7.71 6.00 11.32
N GLY A 19 8.40 7.07 11.72
CA GLY A 19 7.78 8.15 12.51
C GLY A 19 6.76 9.00 11.75
N LEU A 20 6.53 8.75 10.46
CA LEU A 20 5.53 9.41 9.62
C LEU A 20 4.50 8.39 9.07
N SER A 21 4.39 7.20 9.67
CA SER A 21 3.48 6.15 9.20
C SER A 21 2.00 6.53 9.26
N ASP A 22 1.63 7.56 10.00
CA ASP A 22 0.26 8.11 10.03
C ASP A 22 -0.23 8.57 8.66
N VAL A 23 0.68 8.80 7.70
CA VAL A 23 0.32 9.07 6.30
C VAL A 23 -0.50 7.95 5.66
N LEU A 24 -0.40 6.72 6.19
CA LEU A 24 -1.18 5.56 5.71
C LEU A 24 -2.67 5.69 6.02
N CYS A 25 -3.08 6.59 6.91
CA CYS A 25 -4.48 6.91 7.20
C CYS A 25 -5.06 7.99 6.27
N ALA A 26 -4.33 8.39 5.22
CA ALA A 26 -4.78 9.42 4.30
C ALA A 26 -6.08 9.00 3.58
N PRO A 27 -7.09 9.87 3.46
CA PRO A 27 -8.40 9.54 2.87
C PRO A 27 -8.37 9.51 1.33
N VAL A 28 -7.19 9.44 0.73
CA VAL A 28 -6.97 9.47 -0.72
C VAL A 28 -6.16 8.26 -1.13
N PRO A 29 -6.22 7.81 -2.39
CA PRO A 29 -5.31 6.79 -2.87
C PRO A 29 -3.85 7.22 -2.67
N PHE A 30 -2.98 6.29 -2.31
CA PHE A 30 -1.55 6.57 -2.17
C PHE A 30 -0.74 5.34 -2.56
N LEU A 31 0.55 5.58 -2.82
CA LEU A 31 1.55 4.52 -2.93
C LEU A 31 2.72 4.87 -2.03
N VAL A 32 2.91 4.09 -0.97
CA VAL A 32 3.90 4.34 0.07
C VAL A 32 4.74 3.09 0.28
N GLY A 33 6.06 3.21 0.15
CA GLY A 33 7.00 2.19 0.59
C GLY A 33 7.32 2.37 2.07
N VAL A 34 7.34 1.29 2.84
CA VAL A 34 7.77 1.26 4.24
C VAL A 34 8.84 0.20 4.41
N ASP A 35 9.67 0.37 5.43
CA ASP A 35 10.57 -0.69 5.89
C ASP A 35 9.75 -1.83 6.52
N SER A 36 10.18 -3.08 6.35
CA SER A 36 9.44 -4.25 6.86
C SER A 36 9.25 -4.24 8.38
N ARG A 37 10.12 -3.55 9.14
CA ARG A 37 9.96 -3.29 10.58
C ARG A 37 8.64 -2.59 10.93
N TYR A 38 8.00 -1.93 9.97
CA TYR A 38 6.66 -1.35 10.16
C TYR A 38 5.66 -2.40 10.64
N PHE A 39 5.68 -3.58 10.01
CA PHE A 39 4.73 -4.66 10.30
C PHE A 39 5.01 -5.37 11.65
N ASP A 40 6.21 -5.20 12.21
CA ASP A 40 6.53 -5.68 13.57
C ASP A 40 6.06 -4.72 14.66
N LEU A 41 5.94 -3.43 14.33
CA LEU A 41 5.71 -2.33 15.29
C LEU A 41 4.28 -1.80 15.25
N PHE A 42 3.60 -1.91 14.12
CA PHE A 42 2.31 -1.29 13.86
C PHE A 42 1.39 -2.23 13.09
N ASP A 43 0.09 -2.09 13.32
CA ASP A 43 -0.94 -2.70 12.50
C ASP A 43 -1.28 -1.78 11.32
N PRO A 44 -1.19 -2.24 10.06
CA PRO A 44 -1.64 -1.47 8.91
C PRO A 44 -3.14 -1.15 8.99
N PRO A 45 -3.60 0.00 8.46
CA PRO A 45 -5.02 0.30 8.40
C PRO A 45 -5.80 -0.74 7.56
N HIS A 46 -7.03 -1.05 7.97
CA HIS A 46 -7.85 -2.14 7.41
C HIS A 46 -8.27 -1.94 5.95
N ASP A 47 -8.25 -0.70 5.46
CA ASP A 47 -8.56 -0.28 4.10
C ASP A 47 -7.32 -0.22 3.18
N VAL A 48 -6.13 -0.47 3.73
CA VAL A 48 -4.85 -0.46 3.02
C VAL A 48 -4.49 -1.86 2.52
N THR A 49 -4.05 -1.93 1.26
CA THR A 49 -3.46 -3.15 0.69
C THR A 49 -1.95 -3.10 0.86
N CYS A 50 -1.38 -4.13 1.47
CA CYS A 50 0.06 -4.24 1.69
C CYS A 50 0.65 -5.30 0.77
N VAL A 51 1.79 -4.97 0.16
CA VAL A 51 2.57 -5.91 -0.66
C VAL A 51 3.91 -6.09 0.05
N ASP A 52 4.14 -7.28 0.59
CA ASP A 52 5.42 -7.64 1.18
C ASP A 52 6.33 -8.22 0.08
N LEU A 53 7.40 -7.49 -0.21
CA LEU A 53 8.36 -7.84 -1.25
C LEU A 53 9.38 -8.88 -0.79
N ASP A 54 9.58 -9.05 0.52
CA ASP A 54 10.54 -10.02 1.07
C ASP A 54 9.95 -11.44 1.00
N THR A 55 8.65 -11.57 1.25
CA THR A 55 7.94 -12.86 1.22
C THR A 55 7.09 -13.07 -0.03
N ASN A 56 7.00 -12.07 -0.91
CA ASN A 56 6.13 -12.06 -2.08
C ASN A 56 4.65 -12.34 -1.72
N SER A 57 4.20 -11.77 -0.60
CA SER A 57 2.83 -11.91 -0.10
C SER A 57 2.03 -10.61 -0.27
N ILE A 58 0.72 -10.75 -0.45
CA ILE A 58 -0.19 -9.62 -0.67
C ILE A 58 -1.31 -9.72 0.36
N PHE A 59 -1.40 -8.71 1.22
CA PHE A 59 -2.49 -8.53 2.17
C PHE A 59 -3.49 -7.55 1.56
N ILE A 60 -4.64 -8.07 1.12
CA ILE A 60 -5.69 -7.27 0.49
C ILE A 60 -6.63 -6.75 1.58
N SER A 61 -6.89 -5.43 1.57
CA SER A 61 -7.85 -4.81 2.47
C SER A 61 -9.25 -5.41 2.31
N GLU A 62 -9.98 -5.52 3.42
CA GLU A 62 -11.28 -6.20 3.43
C GLU A 62 -12.30 -5.54 2.50
N GLU A 63 -12.25 -4.21 2.37
CA GLU A 63 -13.10 -3.42 1.47
C GLU A 63 -12.91 -3.82 0.00
N LYS A 64 -11.69 -4.21 -0.39
CA LYS A 64 -11.34 -4.52 -1.79
C LYS A 64 -11.40 -6.01 -2.11
N ARG A 65 -11.69 -6.87 -1.12
CA ARG A 65 -11.73 -8.34 -1.29
C ARG A 65 -12.76 -8.80 -2.33
N GLY A 66 -13.83 -8.03 -2.54
CA GLY A 66 -14.86 -8.31 -3.56
C GLY A 66 -14.47 -7.98 -5.01
N LEU A 67 -13.40 -7.24 -5.25
CA LEU A 67 -12.95 -6.83 -6.59
C LEU A 67 -12.10 -7.89 -7.30
N ASN A 68 -11.56 -8.86 -6.54
CA ASN A 68 -10.56 -9.83 -7.04
C ASN A 68 -11.13 -10.91 -8.00
N VAL A 69 -12.47 -11.04 -8.12
CA VAL A 69 -13.10 -12.15 -8.86
C VAL A 69 -13.30 -11.90 -10.37
N LYS A 70 -12.92 -10.74 -10.93
CA LYS A 70 -13.29 -10.36 -12.32
C LYS A 70 -12.15 -9.94 -13.25
N LEU A 71 -10.89 -10.21 -12.91
CA LEU A 71 -9.73 -9.73 -13.69
C LEU A 71 -8.84 -10.85 -14.27
N PHE A 72 -9.44 -11.99 -14.64
CA PHE A 72 -8.84 -12.98 -15.53
C PHE A 72 -9.67 -13.08 -16.82
#